data_AF-A0A2X1L4T5-F1
#
_entry.id   AF-A0A2X1L4T5-F1
#
_cell.length_a   1.000
_cell.length_b   1.000
_cell.length_c   1.000
_cell.angle_alpha   90.00
_cell.angle_beta   90.00
_cell.angle_gamma   90.00
#
_symmetry.space_group_name_H-M   'P 1'
#
loop_
_entity.id
_entity.type
_entity.pdbx_description
1 polymer ?
#
loop_
_entity_poly.entity_id
_entity_poly.type
_entity_poly.pdbx_seq_one_letter_code
_entity_poly.pdbx_strand_id
1 'polypeptide(L)'
;MKKQVCLLLSGLLLAGCAGQHHRPPAGMAGNLPPPDLRAWLTPTDNQDDGISDTRRQMLTDAGRTLGFRGGKAQRSWELIQALNARESTLNALYDFRPLISREGWLPPCY
;
A
#
# COMPACT_ATOMS: atom_id res chain seq x y z
N MET A 1 43.31 -5.85 20.31
CA MET A 1 42.66 -5.78 18.96
C MET A 1 41.25 -6.38 18.91
N LYS A 2 40.85 -7.27 19.84
CA LYS A 2 39.52 -7.95 19.83
C LYS A 2 38.30 -7.03 20.12
N LYS A 3 38.49 -5.95 20.88
CA LYS A 3 37.40 -5.04 21.30
C LYS A 3 36.93 -4.09 20.18
N GLN A 4 37.83 -3.74 19.26
CA GLN A 4 37.51 -2.87 18.11
C GLN A 4 36.72 -3.60 17.02
N VAL A 5 36.97 -4.89 16.84
CA VAL A 5 36.20 -5.74 15.91
C VAL A 5 34.75 -5.89 16.38
N CYS A 6 34.51 -6.04 17.68
CA CYS A 6 33.14 -6.11 18.23
C CYS A 6 32.35 -4.82 18.01
N LEU A 7 32.99 -3.65 18.21
CA LEU A 7 32.35 -2.34 18.02
C LEU A 7 31.98 -2.08 16.56
N LEU A 8 32.80 -2.56 15.61
CA LEU A 8 32.52 -2.41 14.18
C LEU A 8 31.38 -3.34 13.71
N LEU A 9 31.28 -4.55 14.27
CA LEU A 9 30.19 -5.48 13.98
C LEU A 9 28.83 -5.00 14.54
N SER A 10 28.81 -4.32 15.68
CA SER A 10 27.58 -3.74 16.24
C SER A 10 27.02 -2.60 15.38
N GLY A 11 27.89 -1.81 14.72
CA GLY A 11 27.49 -0.71 13.85
C GLY A 11 26.82 -1.17 12.55
N LEU A 12 27.27 -2.28 11.96
CA LEU A 12 26.68 -2.82 10.73
C LEU A 12 25.31 -3.47 10.96
N LEU A 13 25.06 -4.07 12.13
CA LEU A 13 23.78 -4.71 12.46
C LEU A 13 22.63 -3.70 12.69
N LEU A 14 22.93 -2.46 13.06
CA LEU A 14 21.93 -1.42 13.30
C LEU A 14 21.54 -0.64 12.03
N ALA A 15 22.33 -0.69 10.96
CA ALA A 15 22.00 -0.05 9.68
C ALA A 15 20.99 -0.86 8.84
N GLY A 16 20.75 -2.14 9.17
CA GLY A 16 19.82 -3.03 8.45
C GLY A 16 18.33 -2.81 8.74
N CYS A 17 17.98 -2.05 9.79
CA CYS A 17 16.58 -1.78 10.14
C CYS A 17 15.98 -0.57 9.40
N ALA A 18 16.76 0.12 8.55
CA ALA A 18 16.31 1.26 7.77
C ALA A 18 15.72 0.88 6.38
N GLY A 19 15.43 -0.40 6.16
CA GLY A 19 14.53 -0.85 5.10
C GLY A 19 13.07 -0.51 5.41
N GLN A 20 12.80 0.72 5.83
CA GLN A 20 11.45 1.24 5.77
C GLN A 20 11.10 1.33 4.29
N HIS A 21 10.31 0.38 3.79
CA HIS A 21 9.43 0.67 2.67
C HIS A 21 8.78 2.01 3.01
N HIS A 22 9.19 3.05 2.29
CA HIS A 22 8.71 4.39 2.47
C HIS A 22 7.19 4.34 2.27
N ARG A 23 6.45 4.20 3.38
CA ARG A 23 5.02 4.40 3.41
C ARG A 23 4.90 5.92 3.42
N PRO A 24 4.55 6.55 2.29
CA PRO A 24 4.37 7.99 2.32
C PRO A 24 3.27 8.31 3.33
N PRO A 25 3.36 9.45 4.03
CA PRO A 25 2.32 9.88 4.94
C PRO A 25 0.98 9.90 4.18
N ALA A 26 -0.06 9.37 4.81
CA ALA A 26 -1.35 9.05 4.20
C ALA A 26 -2.10 10.26 3.56
N GLY A 27 -1.56 11.49 3.68
CA GLY A 27 -2.11 12.70 3.09
C GLY A 27 -1.36 13.28 1.87
N MET A 28 -0.10 12.90 1.61
CA MET A 28 0.70 13.52 0.53
C MET A 28 0.82 12.66 -0.74
N ALA A 29 0.52 11.36 -0.64
CA ALA A 29 0.56 10.42 -1.76
C ALA A 29 -0.80 10.22 -2.46
N GLY A 30 -1.83 10.99 -2.11
CA GLY A 30 -3.17 10.85 -2.71
C GLY A 30 -3.22 11.16 -4.21
N ASN A 31 -2.26 11.94 -4.72
CA ASN A 31 -2.25 12.40 -6.11
C ASN A 31 -1.23 11.69 -7.01
N LEU A 32 -0.30 10.92 -6.46
CA LEU A 32 0.65 10.16 -7.28
C LEU A 32 0.09 8.75 -7.51
N PRO A 33 0.09 8.24 -8.76
CA PRO A 33 -0.34 6.88 -9.03
C PRO A 33 0.56 5.89 -8.27
N PRO A 34 -0.01 4.86 -7.62
CA PRO A 34 0.78 3.78 -7.06
C PRO A 34 1.49 2.99 -8.19
N PRO A 35 2.46 2.13 -7.84
CA PRO A 35 3.09 1.25 -8.83
C PRO A 35 2.05 0.43 -9.58
N ASP A 36 2.20 0.36 -10.91
CA ASP A 36 1.33 -0.42 -11.79
C ASP A 36 1.30 -1.91 -11.37
N LEU A 37 0.20 -2.60 -11.70
CA LEU A 37 -0.01 -4.00 -11.36
C LEU A 37 1.15 -4.89 -11.83
N ARG A 38 1.77 -4.57 -12.96
CA ARG A 38 2.92 -5.32 -13.50
C ARG A 38 4.13 -5.34 -12.56
N ALA A 39 4.31 -4.32 -11.73
CA ALA A 39 5.38 -4.27 -10.73
C ALA A 39 5.24 -5.36 -9.66
N TRP A 40 4.03 -5.89 -9.45
CA TRP A 40 3.75 -6.95 -8.48
C TRP A 40 3.67 -8.34 -9.10
N LEU A 41 3.41 -8.41 -10.41
CA LEU A 41 3.23 -9.67 -11.15
C LEU A 41 4.49 -10.19 -11.84
N THR A 42 5.56 -9.38 -11.90
CA THR A 42 6.79 -9.74 -12.62
C THR A 42 7.96 -9.80 -11.63
N PRO A 43 8.21 -10.96 -10.97
CA PRO A 43 9.39 -11.14 -10.15
C PRO A 43 10.65 -11.01 -11.00
N THR A 44 11.62 -10.21 -10.56
CA THR A 44 12.80 -9.86 -11.36
C THR A 44 13.90 -10.93 -11.35
N ASP A 45 13.79 -12.01 -10.58
CA ASP A 45 14.82 -13.06 -10.59
C ASP A 45 14.25 -14.42 -10.13
N ASN A 46 14.38 -15.44 -10.98
CA ASN A 46 14.18 -16.85 -10.65
C ASN A 46 15.56 -17.47 -10.44
N GLN A 47 16.25 -17.11 -9.35
CA GLN A 47 17.45 -17.85 -8.94
C GLN A 47 17.05 -18.87 -7.88
N ASP A 48 16.76 -20.08 -8.36
CA ASP A 48 16.40 -21.23 -7.54
C ASP A 48 17.62 -21.92 -6.90
N ASP A 49 18.83 -21.43 -7.16
CA ASP A 49 20.08 -22.08 -6.75
C ASP A 49 20.36 -21.88 -5.25
N GLY A 50 19.97 -22.86 -4.44
CA GLY A 50 20.47 -23.04 -3.06
C GLY A 50 19.61 -22.46 -1.93
N ILE A 51 18.36 -22.05 -2.18
CA ILE A 51 17.45 -21.58 -1.14
C ILE A 51 16.69 -22.72 -0.47
N SER A 52 16.70 -22.76 0.87
CA SER A 52 15.98 -23.75 1.67
C SER A 52 14.45 -23.60 1.53
N ASP A 53 13.72 -24.70 1.74
CA ASP A 53 12.25 -24.72 1.64
C ASP A 53 11.58 -23.71 2.57
N THR A 54 12.10 -23.55 3.79
CA THR A 54 11.59 -22.53 4.73
C THR A 54 11.75 -21.12 4.18
N ARG A 55 12.89 -20.80 3.56
CA ARG A 55 13.12 -19.49 2.97
C ARG A 55 12.22 -19.27 1.75
N ARG A 56 12.04 -20.30 0.92
CA ARG A 56 11.12 -20.28 -0.23
C ARG A 56 9.70 -19.97 0.22
N GLN A 57 9.23 -20.63 1.29
CA GLN A 57 7.90 -20.38 1.86
C GLN A 57 7.77 -18.94 2.38
N MET A 58 8.74 -18.46 3.15
CA MET A 58 8.72 -17.08 3.67
C MET A 58 8.71 -16.03 2.55
N LEU A 59 9.51 -16.22 1.51
CA LEU A 59 9.54 -15.31 0.35
C LEU A 59 8.22 -15.34 -0.42
N THR A 60 7.61 -16.52 -0.55
CA THR A 60 6.30 -16.69 -1.19
C THR A 60 5.21 -15.96 -0.41
N ASP A 61 5.17 -16.11 0.91
CA ASP A 61 4.19 -15.44 1.78
C ASP A 61 4.37 -13.91 1.80
N ALA A 62 5.63 -13.45 1.81
CA ALA A 62 5.97 -12.04 1.68
C ALA A 62 5.53 -11.48 0.32
N GLY A 63 5.85 -12.18 -0.77
CA GLY A 63 5.45 -11.82 -2.13
C GLY A 63 3.93 -11.74 -2.28
N ARG A 64 3.19 -12.73 -1.76
CA ARG A 64 1.72 -12.73 -1.73
C ARG A 64 1.16 -11.53 -0.99
N THR A 65 1.73 -11.21 0.17
CA THR A 65 1.29 -10.07 0.98
C THR A 65 1.56 -8.74 0.28
N LEU A 66 2.75 -8.57 -0.30
CA LEU A 66 3.13 -7.36 -1.04
C LEU A 66 2.26 -7.19 -2.28
N GLY A 67 2.10 -8.24 -3.09
CA GLY A 67 1.27 -8.20 -4.29
C GLY A 67 -0.20 -7.92 -3.99
N PHE A 68 -0.76 -8.50 -2.92
CA PHE A 68 -2.13 -8.19 -2.50
C PHE A 68 -2.31 -6.72 -2.10
N ARG A 69 -1.38 -6.17 -1.32
CA ARG A 69 -1.43 -4.76 -0.89
C ARG A 69 -1.22 -3.81 -2.06
N GLY A 70 -0.26 -4.10 -2.92
CA GLY A 70 0.03 -3.35 -4.13
C GLY A 70 -1.16 -3.33 -5.10
N GLY A 71 -1.74 -4.49 -5.38
CA GLY A 71 -2.93 -4.62 -6.21
C GLY A 71 -4.14 -3.86 -5.66
N LYS A 72 -4.37 -3.91 -4.33
CA LYS A 72 -5.42 -3.09 -3.70
C LYS A 72 -5.15 -1.60 -3.86
N ALA A 73 -3.92 -1.15 -3.66
CA ALA A 73 -3.57 0.26 -3.82
C ALA A 73 -3.84 0.75 -5.25
N GLN A 74 -3.37 0.00 -6.26
CA GLN A 74 -3.62 0.29 -7.67
C GLN A 74 -5.12 0.34 -7.97
N ARG A 75 -5.88 -0.67 -7.54
CA ARG A 75 -7.32 -0.72 -7.79
C ARG A 75 -8.08 0.41 -7.09
N SER A 76 -7.73 0.72 -5.84
CA SER A 76 -8.33 1.85 -5.13
C SER A 76 -8.05 3.17 -5.83
N TRP A 77 -6.84 3.37 -6.35
CA TRP A 77 -6.49 4.56 -7.10
C TRP A 77 -7.32 4.69 -8.39
N GLU A 78 -7.44 3.62 -9.17
CA GLU A 78 -8.30 3.59 -10.37
C GLU A 78 -9.76 3.94 -10.05
N LEU A 79 -10.28 3.39 -8.95
CA LEU A 79 -11.65 3.67 -8.50
C LEU A 79 -11.83 5.13 -8.09
N ILE A 80 -10.86 5.72 -7.37
CA ILE A 80 -10.90 7.14 -7.02
C ILE A 80 -10.92 8.01 -8.28
N GLN A 81 -10.07 7.72 -9.26
CA GLN A 81 -10.08 8.47 -10.53
C GLN A 81 -11.41 8.31 -11.26
N ALA A 82 -11.98 7.10 -11.29
CA ALA A 82 -13.28 6.85 -11.91
C ALA A 82 -14.43 7.56 -11.18
N LEU A 83 -14.38 7.67 -9.85
CA LEU A 83 -15.34 8.42 -9.05
C LEU A 83 -15.22 9.92 -9.32
N ASN A 84 -13.99 10.46 -9.30
CA ASN A 84 -13.71 11.87 -9.59
C ASN A 84 -14.17 12.24 -11.01
N ALA A 85 -13.94 11.38 -12.00
CA ALA A 85 -14.41 11.60 -13.37
C ALA A 85 -15.95 11.63 -13.49
N ARG A 86 -16.67 11.12 -12.49
CA ARG A 86 -18.14 11.05 -12.44
C ARG A 86 -18.75 11.95 -11.37
N GLU A 87 -17.96 12.87 -10.81
CA GLU A 87 -18.34 13.70 -9.67
C GLU A 87 -19.72 14.37 -9.86
N SER A 88 -19.97 15.03 -10.99
CA SER A 88 -21.24 15.72 -11.25
C SER A 88 -22.44 14.76 -11.24
N THR A 89 -22.30 13.57 -11.83
CA THR A 89 -23.33 12.54 -11.84
C THR A 89 -23.57 12.00 -10.42
N LEU A 90 -22.50 11.72 -9.67
CA LEU A 90 -22.61 11.23 -8.30
C LEU A 90 -23.23 12.28 -7.37
N ASN A 91 -22.88 13.56 -7.54
CA ASN A 91 -23.48 14.67 -6.79
C ASN A 91 -24.98 14.82 -7.08
N ALA A 92 -25.41 14.58 -8.32
CA ALA A 92 -26.83 14.61 -8.67
C ALA A 92 -27.59 13.39 -8.12
N LEU A 93 -27.00 12.19 -8.17
CA LEU A 93 -27.61 10.94 -7.68
C LEU A 93 -27.67 10.88 -6.14
N TYR A 94 -26.63 11.35 -5.48
CA TYR A 94 -26.48 11.34 -4.02
C TYR A 94 -26.66 12.75 -3.44
N ASP A 95 -27.63 13.51 -3.96
CA ASP A 95 -28.01 14.80 -3.38
C ASP A 95 -28.85 14.58 -2.12
N PHE A 96 -28.21 14.68 -0.96
CA PHE A 96 -28.88 14.54 0.32
C PHE A 96 -29.58 15.83 0.78
N ARG A 97 -29.33 16.98 0.16
CA ARG A 97 -29.89 18.28 0.61
C ARG A 97 -31.42 18.29 0.70
N PRO A 98 -32.18 17.69 -0.23
CA PRO A 98 -33.64 17.63 -0.14
C PRO A 98 -34.15 16.79 1.03
N LEU A 99 -33.32 15.88 1.57
CA LEU A 99 -33.70 15.01 2.68
C LEU A 99 -33.47 15.66 4.05
N ILE A 100 -32.74 16.78 4.11
CA ILE A 100 -32.41 17.45 5.36
C ILE A 100 -33.65 18.19 5.91
N SER A 101 -33.98 17.96 7.19
CA SER A 101 -35.10 18.66 7.85
C SER A 101 -34.83 20.16 7.95
N ARG A 102 -35.86 20.96 8.27
CA ARG A 102 -35.68 22.41 8.45
C ARG A 102 -34.73 22.76 9.60
N GLU A 103 -34.66 21.89 10.60
CA GLU A 103 -33.81 21.98 11.77
C GLU A 103 -32.39 21.42 11.50
N GLY A 104 -32.13 20.91 10.30
CA GLY A 104 -30.81 20.44 9.86
C GLY A 104 -30.53 18.96 10.09
N TRP A 105 -31.54 18.14 10.42
CA TRP A 105 -31.34 16.72 10.69
C TRP A 105 -31.36 15.88 9.41
N LEU A 106 -30.43 14.93 9.30
CA LEU A 106 -30.53 13.85 8.32
C LEU A 106 -31.56 12.82 8.81
N PRO A 107 -32.39 12.23 7.92
CA PRO A 107 -33.32 11.19 8.30
C PRO A 107 -32.55 9.90 8.68
N PRO A 108 -33.14 9.05 9.55
CA PRO A 108 -32.56 7.75 9.88
C PRO A 108 -32.53 6.80 8.68
N CYS A 109 -31.55 5.89 8.66
CA CYS A 109 -31.49 4.79 7.71
C CYS A 109 -32.21 3.57 8.29
N TYR A 110 -33.16 3.01 7.54
CA TYR A 110 -33.91 1.79 7.91
C TYR A 110 -33.53 0.62 7.00
#